data_AF-A0A2E9NU46-F1
#
_entry.id   AF-A0A2E9NU46-F1
#
_cell.length_a   1.000
_cell.length_b   1.000
_cell.length_c   1.000
_cell.angle_alpha   90.00
_cell.angle_beta   90.00
_cell.angle_gamma   90.00
#
_symmetry.space_group_name_H-M   'P 1'
#
loop_
_entity.id
_entity.type
_entity.pdbx_description
1 polymer ?
#
loop_
_entity_poly.entity_id
_entity_poly.type
_entity_poly.pdbx_seq_one_letter_code
_entity_poly.pdbx_strand_id
1 'polypeptide(L)' 'MIRLLELAPDRDKPRFQSFVEYAREHKTIIERFGRFPHRNEALSRVSTENERRFVVDTKTYGQSHSVP' A
#
# COMPACT_ATOMS: atom_id res chain seq x y z
N MET A 1 -13.09 -4.35 6.76
CA MET A 1 -13.20 -5.09 5.48
C MET A 1 -13.57 -6.55 5.65
N ILE A 2 -13.07 -7.26 6.67
CA ILE A 2 -13.38 -8.69 6.89
C ILE A 2 -14.90 -8.93 6.97
N ARG A 3 -15.62 -8.13 7.76
CA ARG A 3 -17.09 -8.23 7.85
C ARG A 3 -17.81 -8.03 6.50
N LEU A 4 -17.27 -7.22 5.59
CA LEU A 4 -17.86 -7.05 4.25
C LEU A 4 -17.58 -8.25 3.36
N LEU A 5 -16.39 -8.86 3.48
CA LEU A 5 -16.05 -10.11 2.78
C LEU A 5 -16.98 -11.26 3.22
N GLU A 6 -17.24 -11.39 4.52
CA GLU A 6 -18.11 -12.43 5.07
C GLU A 6 -19.56 -12.31 4.58
N LEU A 7 -20.06 -11.08 4.45
CA LEU A 7 -21.44 -10.80 4.04
C LEU A 7 -21.61 -10.66 2.52
N ALA A 8 -20.52 -10.66 1.75
CA ALA A 8 -20.58 -10.47 0.30
C ALA A 8 -21.17 -11.69 -0.42
N PRO A 9 -21.95 -11.49 -1.50
CA PRO A 9 -22.29 -12.55 -2.44
C PRO A 9 -21.04 -13.24 -2.99
N ASP A 10 -21.11 -14.53 -3.32
CA ASP A 10 -19.93 -15.31 -3.74
C ASP A 10 -19.21 -14.71 -4.96
N ARG A 11 -19.95 -14.12 -5.91
CA ARG A 11 -19.38 -13.42 -7.07
C ARG A 11 -18.49 -12.23 -6.68
N ASP A 12 -18.77 -11.59 -5.55
CA ASP A 12 -18.11 -10.36 -5.10
C ASP A 12 -17.01 -10.65 -4.05
N LYS A 13 -17.02 -11.84 -3.43
CA LYS A 13 -16.00 -12.26 -2.45
C LYS A 13 -14.56 -12.12 -2.96
N PRO A 14 -14.20 -12.49 -4.20
CA PRO A 14 -12.83 -12.31 -4.69
C PRO A 14 -12.38 -10.85 -4.66
N ARG A 15 -13.29 -9.91 -5.00
CA ARG A 15 -13.01 -8.48 -4.96
C ARG A 15 -12.77 -8.00 -3.53
N PHE A 16 -13.65 -8.36 -2.58
CA PHE A 16 -13.47 -7.99 -1.18
C PHE A 16 -12.25 -8.66 -0.53
N GLN A 17 -11.89 -9.87 -0.95
CA GLN A 17 -10.69 -10.53 -0.49
C GLN A 17 -9.45 -9.74 -0.92
N SER A 18 -9.38 -9.30 -2.18
CA SER A 18 -8.28 -8.44 -2.64
C SER A 18 -8.18 -7.16 -1.80
N PHE A 19 -9.30 -6.54 -1.41
CA PHE A 19 -9.29 -5.35 -0.55
C PHE A 19 -8.74 -5.64 0.85
N VAL A 20 -9.03 -6.81 1.41
CA VAL A 20 -8.45 -7.24 2.69
C VAL A 20 -6.95 -7.45 2.56
N GLU A 21 -6.49 -8.07 1.49
CA GLU A 21 -5.06 -8.27 1.22
C GLU A 21 -4.33 -6.93 1.06
N TYR A 22 -4.86 -6.02 0.24
CA TYR A 22 -4.32 -4.67 0.12
C TYR A 22 -4.28 -3.95 1.48
N ALA A 23 -5.36 -4.01 2.27
CA ALA A 23 -5.38 -3.37 3.58
C ALA A 23 -4.30 -3.92 4.54
N ARG A 24 -4.02 -5.23 4.47
CA ARG A 24 -2.93 -5.86 5.24
C ARG A 24 -1.56 -5.38 4.78
N GLU A 25 -1.31 -5.36 3.47
CA GLU A 25 -0.04 -4.83 2.92
C GLU A 25 0.20 -3.39 3.40
N HIS A 26 -0.81 -2.51 3.27
CA HIS A 26 -0.68 -1.10 3.69
C HIS A 26 -0.44 -0.96 5.20
N LYS A 27 -1.11 -1.79 6.01
CA LYS A 27 -0.90 -1.81 7.46
C LYS A 27 0.56 -2.13 7.80
N THR A 28 1.15 -3.15 7.18
CA THR A 28 2.56 -3.52 7.38
C THR A 28 3.52 -2.37 7.05
N ILE A 29 3.23 -1.60 5.99
CA ILE A 29 4.05 -0.43 5.61
C ILE A 29 3.98 0.65 6.70
N ILE A 30 2.77 0.97 7.17
CA ILE A 30 2.58 1.95 8.25
C ILE A 30 3.20 1.46 9.56
N GLU A 31 3.08 0.19 9.90
CA GLU A 31 3.74 -0.37 11.10
C GLU A 31 5.27 -0.28 11.02
N ARG A 32 5.84 -0.46 9.83
CA ARG A 32 7.30 -0.42 9.63
C ARG A 32 7.87 1.00 9.57
N PHE A 33 7.18 1.94 8.91
CA PHE A 33 7.72 3.26 8.59
C PHE A 33 6.96 4.42 9.26
N GLY A 34 5.79 4.17 9.86
CA GLY A 34 4.89 5.20 10.40
C GLY A 34 4.23 6.09 9.33
N ARG A 35 4.57 5.89 8.05
CA ARG A 35 4.11 6.66 6.89
C ARG A 35 4.25 5.82 5.63
N PHE A 36 3.84 6.39 4.50
CA PHE A 36 3.97 5.79 3.19
C PHE A 36 5.21 6.33 2.45
N PRO A 37 6.31 5.58 2.34
CA PRO A 37 7.56 6.07 1.75
C PRO A 37 7.42 6.56 0.30
N HIS A 38 6.52 5.94 -0.47
CA HIS A 38 6.22 6.31 -1.85
C HIS A 38 5.66 7.74 -2.00
N ARG A 39 5.14 8.35 -0.91
CA ARG A 39 4.66 9.74 -0.91
C ARG A 39 5.70 10.74 -0.43
N ASN A 40 6.90 10.30 -0.07
CA ASN A 40 7.89 11.20 0.50
C ASN A 40 8.26 12.32 -0.48
N GLU A 41 8.50 11.99 -1.75
CA GLU A 41 8.81 12.97 -2.80
C GLU A 41 7.67 13.97 -3.01
N ALA A 42 6.44 13.48 -3.22
CA ALA A 42 5.24 14.30 -3.42
C ALA A 42 4.93 15.23 -2.22
N LEU A 43 5.39 14.87 -1.02
CA LEU A 43 5.21 15.65 0.21
C LEU A 43 6.49 16.37 0.65
N SER A 44 7.52 16.42 -0.21
CA SER A 44 8.82 17.05 0.06
C SER A 44 9.50 16.57 1.35
N ARG A 45 9.35 15.28 1.68
CA ARG A 45 9.98 14.62 2.83
C ARG A 45 11.27 13.94 2.40
N VAL A 46 12.29 14.04 3.26
CA VAL A 46 13.52 13.26 3.09
C VAL A 46 13.25 11.80 3.43
N SER A 47 13.52 10.91 2.46
CA SER A 47 13.50 9.46 2.67
C SER A 47 14.75 9.00 3.39
N THR A 48 14.61 8.04 4.29
CA THR A 48 15.72 7.27 4.87
C THR A 48 16.23 6.23 3.86
N GLU A 49 17.40 5.64 4.13
CA GLU A 49 17.97 4.59 3.27
C GLU A 49 17.05 3.36 3.18
N ASN A 50 16.46 2.95 4.30
CA ASN A 50 15.52 1.84 4.35
C ASN A 50 14.24 2.12 3.54
N GLU A 51 13.76 3.36 3.59
CA GLU A 51 12.60 3.79 2.80
C GLU A 51 12.90 3.84 1.30
N ARG A 52 14.08 4.31 0.89
CA ARG A 52 14.50 4.31 -0.51
C ARG A 52 14.55 2.91 -1.09
N ARG A 53 15.19 1.97 -0.38
CA ARG A 53 15.24 0.56 -0.81
C ARG A 53 13.85 -0.06 -0.88
N PHE A 54 12.99 0.25 0.10
CA PHE A 54 11.63 -0.25 0.11
C PHE A 54 10.81 0.21 -1.10
N VAL A 55 10.98 1.45 -1.55
CA VAL A 55 10.23 2.00 -2.70
C VAL A 55 10.65 1.37 -4.03
N VAL A 56 11.92 0.97 -4.19
CA VAL A 56 12.43 0.34 -5.42
C VAL A 56 11.79 -1.04 -5.66
N ASP A 57 11.53 -1.80 -4.59
CA ASP A 57 11.09 -3.20 -4.69
C ASP A 57 9.57 -3.39 -4.54
N THR A 58 8.78 -2.32 -4.40
CA THR A 58 7.36 -2.42 -4.00
C THR A 58 6.38 -1.82 -5.00
N LYS A 59 5.11 -2.25 -4.90
CA LYS A 59 4.00 -1.75 -5.72
C LYS A 59 3.81 -0.24 -5.46
N THR A 60 3.82 0.55 -6.52
CA THR A 60 3.48 1.97 -6.46
C THR A 60 1.96 2.14 -6.58
N TYR A 61 1.29 2.40 -5.45
CA TYR A 61 -0.17 2.53 -5.34
C TYR A 61 -0.72 3.78 -6.04
N GLY A 62 -0.65 3.82 -7.38
CA GLY A 62 -1.06 4.96 -8.20
C GLY A 62 -0.09 6.15 -8.14
N GLN A 63 1.15 5.93 -7.69
CA GLN A 63 2.23 6.91 -7.72
C GLN A 63 3.28 6.43 -8.72
N SER A 64 2.97 6.54 -10.01
CA SER A 64 3.94 6.31 -11.07
C SER A 64 5.08 7.29 -10.84
N HIS A 65 6.28 6.80 -10.51
CA HIS A 65 7.47 7.63 -10.61
C HIS A 65 7.59 8.01 -12.10
N SER A 66 7.29 9.27 -12.42
CA SER A 66 7.85 9.89 -13.61
C SER A 66 9.34 10.00 -13.36
N VAL A 67 10.08 8.95 -13.68
CA VAL A 67 11.52 9.05 -13.86
C VAL A 67 11.71 9.99 -15.07
N PRO A 68 12.51 11.07 -14.96
CA PRO A 68 12.85 11.90 -16.11
C PRO A 68 13.59 11.11 -17.20
#